data_AF-A0A7W6L5I0-F1
#
_entry.id   AF-A0A7W6L5I0-F1
#
_cell.length_a   1.000
_cell.length_b   1.000
_cell.length_c   1.000
_cell.angle_alpha   90.00
_cell.angle_beta   90.00
_cell.angle_gamma   90.00
#
_symmetry.space_group_name_H-M   'P 1'
#
loop_
_entity.id
_entity.type
_entity.pdbx_description
1 polymer ?
#
loop_
_entity_poly.entity_id
_entity_poly.type
_entity_poly.pdbx_seq_one_letter_code
_entity_poly.pdbx_strand_id
1 'polypeptide(L)'
;MVNADGSSVQLIDYDGMFVEALRGSGATELGQANFQHPKRTASNFNEQLDRFSFITLDVALQALTVSPGLWKASNSEPSAIVFRRNDFLDPGTSVIFNQVLGLPGLKVPAQSLAQLADGPFDQVPTLADFRVQRGLGPNTIVFNPQGKPKDIAYQSPYTVCDAANFAQVEAQVGSRVELIGRIVDVTQKRYGRNKKPFIFINFGDWTGKSVKLSIWSEALRQFPSEPNSSWNGRWVSVTGLVEPPYHGQAGKISYISIGISIENPGQIKQLTEVEARFRLRGGKAPVVTAGRNENILKGMGGAGNTVPRSTSQQAPKPLPPPSTPNAQVLQRMQRQMPQAVPRPTGSAPRPSSHQVSPGPRRTSSPKRMGAGAWIALIVFVLIVLRWCAG
;
A
#
# COMPACT_ATOMS: atom_id res chain seq x y z
N MET A 1 5.32 0.32 -11.38
CA MET A 1 6.10 -0.94 -11.39
C MET A 1 7.56 -0.63 -11.67
N VAL A 2 8.46 -1.20 -10.86
CA VAL A 2 9.91 -1.10 -11.07
C VAL A 2 10.39 -2.48 -11.52
N ASN A 3 11.08 -2.55 -12.65
CA ASN A 3 11.58 -3.80 -13.22
C ASN A 3 13.11 -3.77 -13.37
N ALA A 4 13.70 -4.97 -13.52
CA ALA A 4 15.12 -5.17 -13.79
C ALA A 4 16.03 -4.36 -12.84
N ASP A 5 15.89 -4.64 -11.53
CA ASP A 5 16.69 -4.06 -10.44
C ASP A 5 16.71 -2.52 -10.40
N GLY A 6 15.67 -1.87 -10.91
CA GLY A 6 15.56 -0.40 -10.92
C GLY A 6 15.91 0.28 -12.24
N SER A 7 16.33 -0.47 -13.27
CA SER A 7 16.69 0.08 -14.58
C SER A 7 15.50 0.55 -15.42
N SER A 8 14.28 0.16 -15.06
CA SER A 8 13.06 0.65 -15.71
C SER A 8 11.94 0.92 -14.70
N VAL A 9 11.28 2.06 -14.91
CA VAL A 9 10.16 2.52 -14.07
C VAL A 9 8.96 2.77 -14.97
N GLN A 10 7.82 2.22 -14.56
CA GLN A 10 6.53 2.43 -15.21
C GLN A 10 5.54 2.95 -14.16
N LEU A 11 4.84 4.05 -14.48
CA LEU A 11 3.71 4.50 -13.65
C LEU A 11 2.52 3.55 -13.85
N ILE A 12 1.78 3.32 -12.77
CA ILE A 12 0.58 2.49 -12.76
C ILE A 12 -0.52 3.28 -12.05
N ASP A 13 -1.74 2.75 -12.07
CA ASP A 13 -2.88 3.29 -11.32
C ASP A 13 -3.29 4.68 -11.83
N TYR A 14 -3.87 4.70 -13.04
CA TYR A 14 -4.22 5.93 -13.77
C TYR A 14 -5.63 6.44 -13.47
N ASP A 15 -6.36 5.82 -12.54
CA ASP A 15 -7.79 6.08 -12.31
C ASP A 15 -8.06 7.49 -11.76
N GLY A 16 -7.10 8.07 -11.01
CA GLY A 16 -7.14 9.44 -10.50
C GLY A 16 -6.34 10.47 -11.30
N MET A 17 -5.85 10.11 -12.50
CA MET A 17 -5.03 11.02 -13.32
C MET A 17 -5.88 12.14 -13.93
N PHE A 18 -5.34 13.36 -13.95
CA PHE A 18 -5.95 14.45 -14.72
C PHE A 18 -5.66 14.30 -16.21
N VAL A 19 -6.70 14.48 -17.01
CA VAL A 19 -6.60 14.69 -18.46
C VAL A 19 -7.37 15.94 -18.82
N GLU A 20 -6.95 16.62 -19.89
CA GLU A 20 -7.52 17.91 -20.31
C GLU A 20 -9.05 17.87 -20.48
N ALA A 21 -9.58 16.74 -20.96
CA ALA A 21 -11.02 16.52 -21.13
C ALA A 21 -11.82 16.57 -19.81
N LEU A 22 -11.16 16.45 -18.66
CA LEU A 22 -11.79 16.52 -17.34
C LEU A 22 -11.66 17.91 -16.69
N ARG A 23 -11.12 18.92 -17.39
CA ARG A 23 -10.99 20.29 -16.86
C ARG A 23 -12.33 20.80 -16.31
N GLY A 24 -12.30 21.34 -15.09
CA GLY A 24 -13.49 21.83 -14.38
C GLY A 24 -14.21 20.77 -13.55
N SER A 25 -13.83 19.49 -13.66
CA SER A 25 -14.33 18.43 -12.78
C SER A 25 -13.61 18.43 -11.43
N GLY A 26 -14.23 17.84 -10.40
CA GLY A 26 -13.57 17.54 -9.13
C GLY A 26 -12.88 16.17 -9.15
N ALA A 27 -11.83 16.02 -8.35
CA ALA A 27 -11.16 14.74 -8.18
C ALA A 27 -12.08 13.74 -7.46
N THR A 28 -12.22 12.54 -8.02
CA THR A 28 -12.95 11.41 -7.41
C THR A 28 -12.16 10.77 -6.26
N GLU A 29 -10.83 10.86 -6.32
CA GLU A 29 -9.93 10.44 -5.27
C GLU A 29 -8.85 11.48 -5.00
N LEU A 30 -8.40 11.53 -3.75
CA LEU A 30 -7.36 12.46 -3.34
C LEU A 30 -5.93 11.88 -3.41
N GLY A 31 -5.81 10.58 -3.68
CA GLY A 31 -4.54 9.87 -3.61
C GLY A 31 -4.01 9.73 -2.18
N GLN A 32 -2.76 9.31 -2.06
CA GLN A 32 -2.18 8.93 -0.77
C GLN A 32 -1.68 10.13 0.03
N ALA A 33 -2.15 10.28 1.28
CA ALA A 33 -1.95 11.46 2.11
C ALA A 33 -0.47 11.80 2.35
N ASN A 34 0.41 10.80 2.46
CA ASN A 34 1.85 10.99 2.68
C ASN A 34 2.63 11.51 1.46
N PHE A 35 1.99 11.61 0.29
CA PHE A 35 2.58 12.23 -0.91
C PHE A 35 1.81 13.46 -1.36
N GLN A 36 0.71 13.77 -0.67
CA GLN A 36 -0.21 14.84 -1.05
C GLN A 36 0.18 16.16 -0.37
N HIS A 37 0.12 17.25 -1.12
CA HIS A 37 0.24 18.60 -0.57
C HIS A 37 -0.79 18.84 0.56
N PRO A 38 -0.42 19.45 1.71
CA PRO A 38 -1.31 19.72 2.84
C PRO A 38 -2.63 20.38 2.48
N LYS A 39 -2.60 21.36 1.59
CA LYS A 39 -3.77 22.16 1.19
C LYS A 39 -4.49 21.67 -0.07
N ARG A 40 -4.15 20.49 -0.61
CA ARG A 40 -4.86 19.94 -1.78
C ARG A 40 -6.28 19.52 -1.37
N THR A 41 -7.25 19.86 -2.22
CA THR A 41 -8.66 19.49 -2.08
C THR A 41 -9.18 18.88 -3.38
N ALA A 42 -10.44 18.42 -3.40
CA ALA A 42 -11.03 17.82 -4.59
C ALA A 42 -11.19 18.81 -5.76
N SER A 43 -11.20 20.12 -5.50
CA SER A 43 -11.23 21.14 -6.57
C SER A 43 -9.86 21.36 -7.22
N ASN A 44 -8.78 20.87 -6.61
CA ASN A 44 -7.43 20.95 -7.16
C ASN A 44 -7.15 19.80 -8.13
N PHE A 45 -8.03 19.64 -9.12
CA PHE A 45 -7.95 18.62 -10.16
C PHE A 45 -7.58 19.26 -11.50
N ASN A 46 -6.27 19.40 -11.72
CA ASN A 46 -5.70 20.08 -12.88
C ASN A 46 -4.31 19.51 -13.21
N GLU A 47 -3.66 20.03 -14.25
CA GLU A 47 -2.35 19.57 -14.72
C GLU A 47 -1.19 19.70 -13.71
N GLN A 48 -1.42 20.33 -12.56
CA GLN A 48 -0.41 20.59 -11.52
C GLN A 48 -0.48 19.59 -10.36
N LEU A 49 -1.48 18.69 -10.35
CA LEU A 49 -1.84 17.86 -9.19
C LEU A 49 -0.70 17.02 -8.61
N ASP A 50 0.21 16.53 -9.46
CA ASP A 50 1.28 15.60 -9.08
C ASP A 50 2.61 16.28 -8.78
N ARG A 51 2.73 17.60 -8.96
CA ARG A 51 4.01 18.30 -8.82
C ARG A 51 4.61 18.13 -7.43
N PHE A 52 3.79 18.32 -6.39
CA PHE A 52 4.23 18.18 -5.00
C PHE A 52 4.65 16.73 -4.68
N SER A 53 3.92 15.75 -5.19
CA SER A 53 4.23 14.32 -5.03
C SER A 53 5.59 14.00 -5.64
N PHE A 54 5.85 14.46 -6.86
CA PHE A 54 7.14 14.23 -7.53
C PHE A 54 8.31 14.94 -6.86
N ILE A 55 8.13 16.18 -6.40
CA ILE A 55 9.16 16.91 -5.63
C ILE A 55 9.45 16.18 -4.32
N THR A 56 8.41 15.73 -3.62
CA THR A 56 8.55 14.93 -2.39
C THR A 56 9.38 13.66 -2.63
N LEU A 57 9.07 12.93 -3.70
CA LEU A 57 9.81 11.72 -4.10
C LEU A 57 11.27 12.04 -4.46
N ASP A 58 11.51 13.12 -5.21
CA ASP A 58 12.86 13.55 -5.60
C ASP A 58 13.74 13.84 -4.38
N VAL A 59 13.25 14.63 -3.43
CA VAL A 59 13.97 14.95 -2.19
C VAL A 59 14.17 13.70 -1.31
N ALA A 60 13.15 12.85 -1.19
CA ALA A 60 13.26 11.61 -0.40
C ALA A 60 14.30 10.65 -0.99
N LEU A 61 14.34 10.48 -2.31
CA LEU A 61 15.31 9.62 -2.97
C LEU A 61 16.72 10.19 -2.84
N GLN A 62 16.92 11.50 -3.03
CA GLN A 62 18.21 12.15 -2.77
C GLN A 62 18.66 11.98 -1.31
N ALA A 63 17.75 12.05 -0.35
CA ALA A 63 18.09 11.82 1.05
C ALA A 63 18.55 10.37 1.30
N LEU A 64 17.90 9.40 0.65
CA LEU A 64 18.25 7.99 0.75
C LEU A 64 19.56 7.64 0.02
N THR A 65 19.92 8.34 -1.07
CA THR A 65 21.23 8.12 -1.72
C THR A 65 22.38 8.61 -0.86
N VAL A 66 22.18 9.70 -0.12
CA VAL A 66 23.18 10.25 0.81
C VAL A 66 23.22 9.48 2.14
N SER A 67 22.06 9.07 2.67
CA SER A 67 21.94 8.36 3.94
C SER A 67 20.88 7.25 3.88
N PRO A 68 21.26 6.03 3.46
CA PRO A 68 20.34 4.89 3.40
C PRO A 68 19.71 4.53 4.76
N GLY A 69 20.41 4.85 5.86
CA GLY A 69 19.90 4.64 7.23
C GLY A 69 18.60 5.40 7.53
N LEU A 70 18.30 6.47 6.78
CA LEU A 70 17.02 7.19 6.88
C LEU A 70 15.82 6.28 6.62
N TRP A 71 15.96 5.22 5.83
CA TRP A 71 14.88 4.27 5.61
C TRP A 71 14.35 3.69 6.93
N LYS A 72 15.28 3.29 7.81
CA LYS A 72 14.94 2.78 9.13
C LYS A 72 14.52 3.92 10.07
N ALA A 73 15.25 5.03 10.09
CA ALA A 73 14.97 6.15 11.00
C ALA A 73 13.59 6.78 10.77
N SER A 74 13.17 6.84 9.50
CA SER A 74 11.86 7.33 9.09
C SER A 74 10.79 6.24 9.06
N ASN A 75 11.06 5.00 9.47
CA ASN A 75 10.11 3.88 9.43
C ASN A 75 9.45 3.69 8.04
N SER A 76 10.22 3.82 6.97
CA SER A 76 9.74 3.76 5.58
C SER A 76 8.92 2.50 5.29
N GLU A 77 7.89 2.65 4.48
CA GLU A 77 6.96 1.61 4.05
C GLU A 77 6.34 1.99 2.68
N PRO A 78 5.60 1.08 2.01
CA PRO A 78 5.04 1.37 0.67
C PRO A 78 4.18 2.64 0.60
N SER A 79 3.51 3.02 1.69
CA SER A 79 2.68 4.23 1.77
C SER A 79 3.38 5.45 2.38
N ALA A 80 4.67 5.36 2.74
CA ALA A 80 5.46 6.48 3.28
C ALA A 80 6.95 6.20 3.08
N ILE A 81 7.62 6.93 2.19
CA ILE A 81 9.07 6.76 1.97
C ILE A 81 9.85 7.43 3.11
N VAL A 82 10.28 8.68 2.97
CA VAL A 82 10.99 9.42 4.04
C VAL A 82 10.01 10.25 4.84
N PHE A 83 9.18 11.04 4.16
CA PHE A 83 8.26 11.99 4.78
C PHE A 83 6.85 11.40 4.95
N ARG A 84 6.10 11.95 5.90
CA ARG A 84 4.68 11.68 6.14
C ARG A 84 3.86 12.96 6.16
N ARG A 85 2.55 12.78 6.12
CA ARG A 85 1.57 13.86 6.17
C ARG A 85 1.83 14.87 7.30
N ASN A 86 2.08 14.40 8.52
CA ASN A 86 2.35 15.28 9.66
C ASN A 86 3.68 16.03 9.56
N ASP A 87 4.68 15.51 8.83
CA ASP A 87 5.91 16.27 8.57
C ASP A 87 5.64 17.50 7.71
N PHE A 88 4.70 17.42 6.76
CA PHE A 88 4.31 18.55 5.92
C PHE A 88 3.37 19.54 6.61
N LEU A 89 2.59 19.09 7.59
CA LEU A 89 1.71 19.97 8.38
C LEU A 89 2.51 20.83 9.37
N ASP A 90 3.61 20.30 9.89
CA ASP A 90 4.52 21.02 10.78
C ASP A 90 6.01 20.75 10.45
N PRO A 91 6.51 21.28 9.32
CA PRO A 91 7.87 21.02 8.88
C PRO A 91 8.93 21.60 9.82
N GLY A 92 8.58 22.66 10.58
CA GLY A 92 9.50 23.33 11.51
C GLY A 92 9.91 22.45 12.68
N THR A 93 8.98 21.64 13.22
CA THR A 93 9.28 20.72 14.34
C THR A 93 9.49 19.27 13.89
N SER A 94 9.39 18.98 12.58
CA SER A 94 9.58 17.63 12.07
C SER A 94 11.03 17.16 12.27
N VAL A 95 11.16 16.05 13.01
CA VAL A 95 12.44 15.36 13.21
C VAL A 95 13.01 14.89 11.86
N ILE A 96 12.16 14.44 10.94
CA ILE A 96 12.58 13.95 9.62
C ILE A 96 13.10 15.09 8.76
N PHE A 97 12.39 16.23 8.67
CA PHE A 97 12.93 17.40 7.96
C PHE A 97 14.27 17.83 8.54
N ASN A 98 14.41 17.89 9.88
CA ASN A 98 15.66 18.25 10.51
C ASN A 98 16.82 17.27 10.20
N GLN A 99 16.53 15.96 10.13
CA GLN A 99 17.52 14.97 9.71
C GLN A 99 17.96 15.17 8.26
N VAL A 100 17.02 15.40 7.34
CA VAL A 100 17.32 15.62 5.91
C VAL A 100 18.07 16.93 5.70
N LEU A 101 17.73 17.99 6.43
CA LEU A 101 18.43 19.28 6.40
C LEU A 101 19.92 19.17 6.78
N GLY A 102 20.25 18.23 7.67
CA GLY A 102 21.62 17.96 8.10
C GLY A 102 22.45 17.17 7.09
N LEU A 103 21.85 16.66 6.00
CA LEU A 103 22.58 15.88 5.00
C LEU A 103 23.34 16.78 4.01
N PRO A 104 24.55 16.38 3.58
CA PRO A 104 25.30 17.09 2.55
C PRO A 104 24.46 17.36 1.29
N GLY A 105 24.42 18.62 0.87
CA GLY A 105 23.73 19.06 -0.34
C GLY A 105 22.19 19.17 -0.24
N LEU A 106 21.56 18.74 0.85
CA LEU A 106 20.08 18.68 0.94
C LEU A 106 19.44 19.77 1.79
N LYS A 107 20.23 20.65 2.40
CA LYS A 107 19.69 21.79 3.16
C LYS A 107 18.71 22.62 2.33
N VAL A 108 19.10 23.08 1.15
CA VAL A 108 18.25 23.92 0.30
C VAL A 108 17.01 23.15 -0.19
N PRO A 109 17.11 21.97 -0.84
CA PRO A 109 15.92 21.21 -1.26
C PRO A 109 14.92 20.92 -0.14
N ALA A 110 15.41 20.58 1.07
CA ALA A 110 14.53 20.31 2.20
C ALA A 110 13.83 21.58 2.72
N GLN A 111 14.54 22.72 2.76
CA GLN A 111 13.92 24.02 3.08
C GLN A 111 12.85 24.40 2.06
N SER A 112 13.16 24.26 0.77
CA SER A 112 12.20 24.55 -0.31
C SER A 112 10.97 23.64 -0.22
N LEU A 113 11.15 22.33 0.01
CA LEU A 113 10.02 21.40 0.15
C LEU A 113 9.13 21.77 1.36
N ALA A 114 9.74 22.13 2.49
CA ALA A 114 9.00 22.61 3.67
C ALA A 114 8.20 23.89 3.38
N GLN A 115 8.78 24.83 2.64
CA GLN A 115 8.08 26.05 2.20
C GLN A 115 6.91 25.74 1.28
N LEU A 116 7.09 24.81 0.34
CA LEU A 116 6.02 24.37 -0.54
C LEU A 116 4.87 23.73 0.24
N ALA A 117 5.17 22.86 1.22
CA ALA A 117 4.15 22.24 2.07
C ALA A 117 3.31 23.25 2.87
N ASP A 118 3.94 24.33 3.37
CA ASP A 118 3.26 25.41 4.10
C ASP A 118 2.60 26.45 3.16
N GLY A 119 2.96 26.46 1.88
CA GLY A 119 2.53 27.41 0.87
C GLY A 119 1.16 27.11 0.23
N PRO A 120 0.73 27.90 -0.76
CA PRO A 120 -0.45 27.62 -1.58
C PRO A 120 -0.19 26.47 -2.57
N PHE A 121 -1.20 25.62 -2.77
CA PHE A 121 -1.09 24.46 -3.66
C PHE A 121 -0.80 24.84 -5.13
N ASP A 122 -1.43 25.91 -5.61
CA ASP A 122 -1.33 26.44 -6.96
C ASP A 122 0.02 27.11 -7.26
N GLN A 123 0.85 27.30 -6.24
CA GLN A 123 2.21 27.83 -6.39
C GLN A 123 3.28 26.73 -6.42
N VAL A 124 2.89 25.46 -6.41
CA VAL A 124 3.87 24.36 -6.49
C VAL A 124 4.51 24.36 -7.90
N PRO A 125 5.83 24.59 -8.00
CA PRO A 125 6.52 24.72 -9.28
C PRO A 125 6.68 23.36 -9.96
N THR A 126 7.13 23.36 -11.22
CA THR A 126 7.58 22.13 -11.86
C THR A 126 8.82 21.57 -11.15
N LEU A 127 9.09 20.27 -11.28
CA LEU A 127 10.30 19.68 -10.70
C LEU A 127 11.59 20.31 -11.26
N ALA A 128 11.58 20.69 -12.54
CA ALA A 128 12.71 21.36 -13.18
C ALA A 128 12.97 22.74 -12.54
N ASP A 129 11.91 23.54 -12.35
CA ASP A 129 12.01 24.85 -11.70
C ASP A 129 12.40 24.72 -10.22
N PHE A 130 11.86 23.74 -9.50
CA PHE A 130 12.23 23.45 -8.11
C PHE A 130 13.74 23.19 -7.96
N ARG A 131 14.31 22.36 -8.84
CA ARG A 131 15.74 22.01 -8.80
C ARG A 131 16.66 23.22 -9.00
N VAL A 132 16.21 24.22 -9.75
CA VAL A 132 16.95 25.48 -9.96
C VAL A 132 16.43 26.62 -9.06
N GLN A 133 15.62 26.30 -8.04
CA GLN A 133 15.09 27.25 -7.04
C GLN A 133 14.25 28.39 -7.64
N ARG A 134 13.58 28.13 -8.77
CA ARG A 134 12.67 29.09 -9.41
C ARG A 134 11.24 28.87 -8.94
N GLY A 135 10.53 29.98 -8.69
CA GLY A 135 9.11 29.95 -8.31
C GLY A 135 8.85 29.62 -6.84
N LEU A 136 9.87 29.73 -5.98
CA LEU A 136 9.71 29.59 -4.53
C LEU A 136 9.30 30.93 -3.92
N GLY A 137 8.31 30.89 -3.03
CA GLY A 137 7.85 32.08 -2.30
C GLY A 137 8.84 32.54 -1.22
N PRO A 138 8.70 33.77 -0.69
CA PRO A 138 9.60 34.33 0.32
C PRO A 138 9.40 33.71 1.72
N ASN A 139 8.41 32.83 1.90
CA ASN A 139 8.08 32.27 3.21
C ASN A 139 9.27 31.50 3.77
N THR A 140 9.64 31.74 5.02
CA THR A 140 10.79 31.08 5.65
C THR A 140 10.30 30.25 6.82
N ILE A 141 10.52 28.94 6.75
CA ILE A 141 10.23 28.03 7.86
C ILE A 141 11.37 28.09 8.86
N VAL A 142 11.02 28.35 10.13
CA VAL A 142 11.97 28.22 11.24
C VAL A 142 11.99 26.77 11.70
N PHE A 143 13.14 26.13 11.59
CA PHE A 143 13.33 24.74 12.01
C PHE A 143 13.78 24.70 13.46
N ASN A 144 12.94 24.12 14.31
CA ASN A 144 13.22 23.85 15.71
C ASN A 144 12.57 22.51 16.11
N PRO A 145 13.28 21.37 16.00
CA PRO A 145 12.74 20.04 16.31
C PRO A 145 12.42 19.85 17.80
N GLN A 146 12.95 20.72 18.68
CA GLN A 146 12.65 20.73 20.12
C GLN A 146 11.58 21.77 20.48
N GLY A 147 11.10 22.52 19.49
CA GLY A 147 10.04 23.49 19.66
C GLY A 147 8.72 22.83 20.04
N LYS A 148 7.79 23.62 20.58
CA LYS A 148 6.43 23.17 20.81
C LYS A 148 5.78 22.86 19.45
N PRO A 149 5.33 21.62 19.20
CA PRO A 149 4.62 21.29 17.96
C PRO A 149 3.36 22.13 17.80
N LYS A 150 2.98 22.41 16.54
CA LYS A 150 1.68 22.98 16.23
C LYS A 150 0.58 22.06 16.79
N ASP A 151 -0.51 22.66 17.26
CA ASP A 151 -1.68 21.91 17.72
C ASP A 151 -2.49 21.40 16.52
N ILE A 152 -1.94 20.40 15.84
CA ILE A 152 -2.51 19.78 14.65
C ILE A 152 -2.95 18.36 14.96
N ALA A 153 -4.09 17.95 14.41
CA ALA A 153 -4.51 16.56 14.51
C ALA A 153 -3.55 15.64 13.74
N TYR A 154 -3.35 14.43 14.25
CA TYR A 154 -2.67 13.38 13.52
C TYR A 154 -3.46 13.02 12.24
N GLN A 155 -2.79 12.98 11.09
CA GLN A 155 -3.39 12.63 9.81
C GLN A 155 -2.71 11.39 9.25
N SER A 156 -3.28 10.22 9.55
CA SER A 156 -2.83 8.95 9.00
C SER A 156 -3.36 8.73 7.58
N PRO A 157 -2.60 8.04 6.69
CA PRO A 157 -3.14 7.52 5.43
C PRO A 157 -4.21 6.44 5.63
N TYR A 158 -4.34 5.86 6.83
CA TYR A 158 -5.30 4.82 7.16
C TYR A 158 -6.24 5.27 8.27
N THR A 159 -7.38 4.59 8.42
CA THR A 159 -8.23 4.77 9.60
C THR A 159 -7.45 4.33 10.84
N VAL A 160 -7.31 5.25 11.80
CA VAL A 160 -6.68 4.95 13.09
C VAL A 160 -7.70 4.27 14.01
N CYS A 161 -7.34 3.12 14.57
CA CYS A 161 -8.16 2.36 15.51
C CYS A 161 -7.45 2.19 16.86
N ASP A 162 -8.20 2.33 17.94
CA ASP A 162 -7.74 1.95 19.28
C ASP A 162 -7.85 0.43 19.44
N ALA A 163 -6.73 -0.23 19.70
CA ALA A 163 -6.71 -1.68 19.93
C ALA A 163 -7.41 -2.11 21.22
N ALA A 164 -7.65 -1.20 22.16
CA ALA A 164 -8.50 -1.46 23.32
C ALA A 164 -10.00 -1.48 22.96
N ASN A 165 -10.38 -0.97 21.78
CA ASN A 165 -11.77 -0.86 21.34
C ASN A 165 -12.11 -1.90 20.26
N PHE A 166 -12.59 -3.06 20.69
CA PHE A 166 -12.99 -4.16 19.80
C PHE A 166 -14.01 -3.72 18.74
N ALA A 167 -15.06 -2.98 19.12
CA ALA A 167 -16.13 -2.59 18.21
C ALA A 167 -15.64 -1.65 17.10
N GLN A 168 -14.70 -0.75 17.44
CA GLN A 168 -14.07 0.12 16.46
C GLN A 168 -13.28 -0.68 15.42
N VAL A 169 -12.50 -1.67 15.86
CA VAL A 169 -11.72 -2.53 14.95
C VAL A 169 -12.64 -3.44 14.13
N GLU A 170 -13.71 -3.98 14.72
CA GLU A 170 -14.71 -4.81 14.04
C GLU A 170 -15.43 -4.07 12.90
N ALA A 171 -15.70 -2.78 13.08
CA ALA A 171 -16.27 -1.96 12.00
C ALA A 171 -15.34 -1.84 10.77
N GLN A 172 -14.04 -2.15 10.91
CA GLN A 172 -13.02 -2.04 9.88
C GLN A 172 -12.61 -3.38 9.25
N VAL A 173 -13.33 -4.48 9.50
CA VAL A 173 -13.08 -5.77 8.83
C VAL A 173 -13.02 -5.59 7.32
N GLY A 174 -11.94 -6.10 6.70
CA GLY A 174 -11.67 -5.97 5.27
C GLY A 174 -11.01 -4.66 4.84
N SER A 175 -10.78 -3.73 5.77
CA SER A 175 -10.04 -2.48 5.53
C SER A 175 -8.62 -2.55 6.08
N ARG A 176 -7.71 -1.80 5.45
CA ARG A 176 -6.37 -1.55 6.01
C ARG A 176 -6.47 -0.41 7.03
N VAL A 177 -5.96 -0.64 8.23
CA VAL A 177 -6.02 0.32 9.34
C VAL A 177 -4.64 0.56 9.92
N GLU A 178 -4.49 1.66 10.67
CA GLU A 178 -3.42 1.83 11.64
C GLU A 178 -3.98 1.53 13.04
N LEU A 179 -3.62 0.36 13.57
CA LEU A 179 -4.03 -0.10 14.88
C LEU A 179 -3.02 0.38 15.93
N ILE A 180 -3.48 1.15 16.91
CA ILE A 180 -2.63 1.69 17.98
C ILE A 180 -3.08 1.12 19.31
N GLY A 181 -2.14 0.57 20.09
CA GLY A 181 -2.50 -0.05 21.36
C GLY A 181 -1.32 -0.28 22.29
N ARG A 182 -1.65 -0.43 23.57
CA ARG A 182 -0.72 -0.89 24.60
C ARG A 182 -0.80 -2.42 24.68
N ILE A 183 0.33 -3.09 24.53
CA ILE A 183 0.40 -4.55 24.63
C ILE A 183 0.06 -4.97 26.06
N VAL A 184 -0.95 -5.82 26.22
CA VAL A 184 -1.38 -6.37 27.52
C VAL A 184 -0.67 -7.69 27.78
N ASP A 185 -0.62 -8.56 26.78
CA ASP A 185 -0.03 -9.89 26.91
C ASP A 185 0.63 -10.32 25.59
N VAL A 186 1.78 -10.98 25.69
CA VAL A 186 2.40 -11.71 24.59
C VAL A 186 2.44 -13.17 24.98
N THR A 187 1.73 -13.99 24.22
CA THR A 187 1.68 -15.43 24.52
C THR A 187 3.06 -16.05 24.34
N GLN A 188 3.40 -17.02 25.19
CA GLN A 188 4.52 -17.91 24.90
C GLN A 188 4.37 -18.55 23.51
N LYS A 189 5.49 -18.92 22.90
CA LYS A 189 5.51 -19.60 21.60
C LYS A 189 4.64 -20.87 21.66
N ARG A 190 3.62 -20.92 20.80
CA ARG A 190 2.71 -22.06 20.64
C ARG A 190 2.95 -22.73 19.31
N TYR A 191 2.45 -23.96 19.16
CA TYR A 191 2.60 -24.74 17.93
C TYR A 191 1.22 -25.13 17.39
N GLY A 192 1.02 -24.90 16.09
CA GLY A 192 -0.19 -25.34 15.39
C GLY A 192 -0.21 -26.85 15.18
N ARG A 193 -1.32 -27.38 14.63
CA ARG A 193 -1.47 -28.82 14.31
C ARG A 193 -0.37 -29.35 13.39
N ASN A 194 0.16 -28.48 12.52
CA ASN A 194 1.27 -28.76 11.61
C ASN A 194 2.66 -28.56 12.24
N LYS A 195 2.75 -28.45 13.57
CA LYS A 195 3.98 -28.17 14.34
C LYS A 195 4.67 -26.86 13.96
N LYS A 196 3.99 -25.93 13.27
CA LYS A 196 4.52 -24.60 12.99
C LYS A 196 4.34 -23.67 14.18
N PRO A 197 5.37 -22.90 14.59
CA PRO A 197 5.27 -22.00 15.72
C PRO A 197 4.42 -20.76 15.37
N PHE A 198 3.74 -20.20 16.36
CA PHE A 198 3.05 -18.92 16.28
C PHE A 198 3.03 -18.22 17.65
N ILE A 199 2.89 -16.89 17.62
CA ILE A 199 2.75 -16.03 18.81
C ILE A 199 1.58 -15.08 18.59
N PHE A 200 0.80 -14.84 19.64
CA PHE A 200 -0.21 -13.78 19.68
C PHE A 200 0.24 -12.63 20.58
N ILE A 201 -0.02 -11.41 20.14
CA ILE A 201 0.11 -10.19 20.94
C ILE A 201 -1.30 -9.68 21.20
N ASN A 202 -1.72 -9.60 22.46
CA ASN A 202 -3.06 -9.21 22.87
C ASN A 202 -3.05 -7.77 23.40
N PHE A 203 -4.06 -6.98 23.02
CA PHE A 203 -4.26 -5.61 23.49
C PHE A 203 -5.34 -5.50 24.59
N GLY A 204 -5.86 -6.64 25.05
CA GLY A 204 -6.86 -6.75 26.10
C GLY A 204 -6.93 -8.17 26.64
N ASP A 205 -7.84 -8.40 27.58
CA ASP A 205 -8.13 -9.75 28.08
C ASP A 205 -8.70 -10.62 26.94
N TRP A 206 -8.04 -11.74 26.67
CA TRP A 206 -8.41 -12.65 25.58
C TRP A 206 -9.63 -13.52 25.89
N THR A 207 -10.10 -13.59 27.14
CA THR A 207 -11.17 -14.49 27.57
C THR A 207 -12.57 -14.07 27.11
N GLY A 208 -12.70 -12.91 26.45
CA GLY A 208 -13.95 -12.39 25.89
C GLY A 208 -13.78 -11.89 24.46
N LYS A 209 -14.15 -10.63 24.22
CA LYS A 209 -13.90 -9.92 22.96
C LYS A 209 -12.56 -9.19 23.05
N SER A 210 -11.60 -9.54 22.19
CA SER A 210 -10.27 -8.94 22.23
C SER A 210 -9.71 -8.62 20.85
N VAL A 211 -8.85 -7.61 20.82
CA VAL A 211 -8.02 -7.32 19.65
C VAL A 211 -6.65 -7.95 19.85
N LYS A 212 -6.13 -8.62 18.82
CA LYS A 212 -4.81 -9.24 18.84
C LYS A 212 -4.04 -9.05 17.53
N LEU A 213 -2.74 -9.30 17.57
CA LEU A 213 -1.92 -9.54 16.40
C LEU A 213 -1.59 -11.02 16.29
N SER A 214 -1.66 -11.55 15.07
CA SER A 214 -1.30 -12.93 14.77
C SER A 214 0.05 -12.98 14.08
N ILE A 215 1.06 -13.56 14.73
CA ILE A 215 2.40 -13.71 14.15
C ILE A 215 2.63 -15.19 13.85
N TRP A 216 2.45 -15.56 12.59
CA TRP A 216 2.62 -16.93 12.11
C TRP A 216 4.09 -17.26 11.84
N SER A 217 4.38 -18.54 11.61
CA SER A 217 5.76 -19.05 11.52
C SER A 217 6.63 -18.33 10.48
N GLU A 218 6.03 -17.94 9.36
CA GLU A 218 6.65 -17.26 8.24
C GLU A 218 7.13 -15.86 8.63
N ALA A 219 6.32 -15.12 9.39
CA ALA A 219 6.69 -13.82 9.94
C ALA A 219 7.65 -13.97 11.12
N LEU A 220 7.44 -14.93 12.02
CA LEU A 220 8.30 -15.17 13.18
C LEU A 220 9.76 -15.38 12.81
N ARG A 221 10.04 -16.11 11.72
CA ARG A 221 11.42 -16.36 11.24
C ARG A 221 12.15 -15.08 10.82
N GLN A 222 11.44 -14.00 10.54
CA GLN A 222 12.02 -12.72 10.13
C GLN A 222 12.34 -11.81 11.32
N PHE A 223 11.86 -12.13 12.53
CA PHE A 223 12.16 -11.34 13.72
C PHE A 223 13.61 -11.58 14.17
N PRO A 224 14.40 -10.54 14.45
CA PRO A 224 15.73 -10.69 15.04
C PRO A 224 15.68 -11.36 16.43
N SER A 225 14.61 -11.08 17.18
CA SER A 225 14.31 -11.72 18.46
C SER A 225 12.81 -11.97 18.56
N GLU A 226 12.44 -13.18 19.03
CA GLU A 226 11.04 -13.55 19.16
C GLU A 226 10.31 -12.60 20.13
N PRO A 227 9.12 -12.09 19.75
CA PRO A 227 8.27 -11.34 20.68
C PRO A 227 7.98 -12.17 21.93
N ASN A 228 8.05 -11.53 23.09
CA ASN A 228 7.87 -12.20 24.37
C ASN A 228 7.29 -11.23 25.40
N SER A 229 7.08 -11.70 26.63
CA SER A 229 6.45 -10.94 27.71
C SER A 229 7.16 -9.63 28.09
N SER A 230 8.44 -9.44 27.72
CA SER A 230 9.13 -8.14 27.89
C SER A 230 8.54 -7.00 27.03
N TRP A 231 7.62 -7.32 26.12
CA TRP A 231 6.88 -6.35 25.32
C TRP A 231 5.60 -5.87 26.01
N ASN A 232 5.18 -6.52 27.09
CA ASN A 232 4.01 -6.10 27.85
C ASN A 232 4.18 -4.67 28.34
N GLY A 233 3.13 -3.88 28.20
CA GLY A 233 3.10 -2.47 28.54
C GLY A 233 3.65 -1.53 27.47
N ARG A 234 4.30 -2.01 26.40
CA ARG A 234 4.78 -1.17 25.29
C ARG A 234 3.61 -0.68 24.44
N TRP A 235 3.71 0.56 23.98
CA TRP A 235 2.81 1.12 22.98
C TRP A 235 3.34 0.81 21.58
N VAL A 236 2.45 0.38 20.69
CA VAL A 236 2.79 0.08 19.30
C VAL A 236 1.74 0.67 18.35
N SER A 237 2.17 0.99 17.13
CA SER A 237 1.33 1.22 15.95
C SER A 237 1.56 0.08 14.96
N VAL A 238 0.48 -0.45 14.41
CA VAL A 238 0.49 -1.59 13.49
C VAL A 238 -0.37 -1.31 12.29
N THR A 239 0.23 -1.35 11.10
CA THR A 239 -0.51 -1.17 9.85
C THR A 239 -0.80 -2.52 9.20
N GLY A 240 -2.07 -2.80 8.91
CA GLY A 240 -2.44 -4.03 8.22
C GLY A 240 -3.93 -4.17 7.97
N LEU A 241 -4.30 -5.23 7.25
CA LEU A 241 -5.68 -5.59 6.94
C LEU A 241 -6.34 -6.19 8.19
N VAL A 242 -7.52 -5.67 8.56
CA VAL A 242 -8.32 -6.27 9.64
C VAL A 242 -9.00 -7.53 9.13
N GLU A 243 -8.73 -8.64 9.79
CA GLU A 243 -9.29 -9.95 9.48
C GLU A 243 -10.70 -10.12 10.08
N PRO A 244 -11.54 -11.00 9.52
CA PRO A 244 -12.82 -11.36 10.13
C PRO A 244 -12.66 -11.86 11.58
N PRO A 245 -13.66 -11.64 12.45
CA PRO A 245 -13.62 -12.16 13.82
C PRO A 245 -13.43 -13.68 13.85
N TYR A 246 -12.47 -14.11 14.65
CA TYR A 246 -12.24 -15.52 14.94
C TYR A 246 -12.98 -15.90 16.23
N HIS A 247 -13.80 -16.94 16.14
CA HIS A 247 -14.50 -17.52 17.28
C HIS A 247 -13.72 -18.75 17.76
N GLY A 248 -13.38 -18.77 19.04
CA GLY A 248 -12.64 -19.87 19.65
C GLY A 248 -13.20 -20.29 21.00
N GLN A 249 -12.75 -21.46 21.45
CA GLN A 249 -13.10 -22.01 22.74
C GLN A 249 -11.84 -22.56 23.43
N ALA A 250 -11.66 -22.21 24.69
CA ALA A 250 -10.58 -22.69 25.55
C ALA A 250 -11.21 -23.32 26.81
N GLY A 251 -11.35 -24.63 26.83
CA GLY A 251 -12.09 -25.34 27.87
C GLY A 251 -13.56 -24.88 27.90
N LYS A 252 -13.98 -24.25 29.01
CA LYS A 252 -15.33 -23.69 29.18
C LYS A 252 -15.48 -22.25 28.69
N ILE A 253 -14.38 -21.59 28.34
CA ILE A 253 -14.37 -20.17 27.96
C ILE A 253 -14.53 -20.07 26.44
N SER A 254 -15.55 -19.34 25.99
CA SER A 254 -15.71 -18.96 24.58
C SER A 254 -15.19 -17.54 24.39
N TYR A 255 -14.43 -17.30 23.33
CA TYR A 255 -13.82 -16.00 23.05
C TYR A 255 -13.96 -15.61 21.58
N ILE A 256 -13.89 -14.30 21.33
CA ILE A 256 -13.91 -13.72 19.99
C ILE A 256 -12.70 -12.82 19.88
N SER A 257 -11.82 -13.12 18.93
CA SER A 257 -10.64 -12.29 18.68
C SER A 257 -10.70 -11.72 17.28
N ILE A 258 -10.43 -10.43 17.15
CA ILE A 258 -10.23 -9.75 15.87
C ILE A 258 -8.81 -9.17 15.81
N GLY A 259 -8.27 -8.95 14.62
CA GLY A 259 -6.89 -8.52 14.55
C GLY A 259 -6.32 -8.38 13.17
N ILE A 260 -5.00 -8.29 13.16
CA ILE A 260 -4.16 -8.20 11.97
C ILE A 260 -3.16 -9.35 12.01
N SER A 261 -3.02 -10.08 10.91
CA SER A 261 -1.87 -10.97 10.73
C SER A 261 -0.64 -10.18 10.33
N ILE A 262 0.46 -10.42 11.05
CA ILE A 262 1.75 -9.80 10.79
C ILE A 262 2.47 -10.65 9.74
N GLU A 263 2.86 -10.02 8.65
CA GLU A 263 3.59 -10.60 7.53
C GLU A 263 5.09 -10.30 7.63
N ASN A 264 5.43 -9.11 8.14
CA ASN A 264 6.80 -8.67 8.35
C ASN A 264 6.95 -7.89 9.67
N PRO A 265 8.11 -7.96 10.35
CA PRO A 265 8.34 -7.27 11.61
C PRO A 265 8.19 -5.74 11.52
N GLY A 266 8.46 -5.16 10.34
CA GLY A 266 8.38 -3.72 10.08
C GLY A 266 6.96 -3.14 10.20
N GLN A 267 5.93 -3.98 10.19
CA GLN A 267 4.55 -3.56 10.45
C GLN A 267 4.35 -3.10 11.90
N ILE A 268 5.13 -3.60 12.86
CA ILE A 268 4.99 -3.25 14.28
C ILE A 268 5.99 -2.15 14.62
N LYS A 269 5.50 -0.94 14.85
CA LYS A 269 6.30 0.24 15.18
C LYS A 269 6.11 0.58 16.65
N GLN A 270 7.19 0.64 17.42
CA GLN A 270 7.12 1.05 18.82
C GLN A 270 6.86 2.56 18.93
N LEU A 271 5.97 2.95 19.83
CA LEU A 271 5.64 4.33 20.13
C LEU A 271 5.95 4.66 21.60
N THR A 272 6.11 5.96 21.89
CA THR A 272 5.96 6.46 23.24
C THR A 272 4.46 6.56 23.57
N GLU A 273 4.11 6.57 24.85
CA GLU A 273 2.71 6.74 25.26
C GLU A 273 2.14 8.10 24.80
N VAL A 274 2.96 9.15 24.85
CA VAL A 274 2.57 10.50 24.41
C VAL A 274 2.20 10.50 22.92
N GLU A 275 3.03 9.85 22.09
CA GLU A 275 2.79 9.73 20.65
C GLU A 275 1.57 8.86 20.35
N ALA A 276 1.40 7.73 21.05
CA ALA A 276 0.22 6.88 20.87
C ALA A 276 -1.09 7.63 21.18
N ARG A 277 -1.12 8.37 22.29
CA ARG A 277 -2.27 9.20 22.67
C ARG A 277 -2.50 10.33 21.68
N PHE A 278 -1.45 10.97 21.15
CA PHE A 278 -1.57 11.99 20.12
C PHE A 278 -2.25 11.45 18.86
N ARG A 279 -1.81 10.27 18.36
CA ARG A 279 -2.39 9.64 17.17
C ARG A 279 -3.84 9.22 17.35
N LEU A 280 -4.17 8.66 18.52
CA LEU A 280 -5.54 8.25 18.84
C LEU A 280 -6.52 9.44 18.93
N ARG A 281 -6.06 10.64 19.32
CA ARG A 281 -6.90 11.85 19.30
C ARG A 281 -7.23 12.32 17.88
N GLY A 282 -6.35 12.07 16.90
CA GLY A 282 -6.55 12.43 15.50
C GLY A 282 -7.52 11.52 14.73
N GLY A 283 -8.27 10.66 15.42
CA GLY A 283 -9.06 9.53 14.91
C GLY A 283 -10.25 9.84 14.00
N LYS A 284 -10.08 10.70 12.99
CA LYS A 284 -10.89 10.72 11.79
C LYS A 284 -9.93 10.78 10.60
N ALA A 285 -9.80 9.68 9.88
CA ALA A 285 -9.25 9.76 8.53
C ALA A 285 -10.01 10.88 7.78
N PRO A 286 -9.36 11.67 6.89
CA PRO A 286 -10.13 12.36 5.88
C PRO A 286 -11.02 11.31 5.22
N VAL A 287 -12.30 11.60 5.07
CA VAL A 287 -13.26 10.72 4.39
C VAL A 287 -12.82 10.65 2.92
N VAL A 288 -11.82 9.82 2.64
CA VAL A 288 -11.49 9.34 1.32
C VAL A 288 -12.10 7.96 1.29
N THR A 289 -13.32 7.93 0.80
CA THR A 289 -14.06 6.72 0.54
C THR A 289 -13.33 5.94 -0.56
N ALA A 290 -12.31 5.17 -0.19
CA ALA A 290 -12.07 3.91 -0.89
C ALA A 290 -13.31 3.07 -0.56
N GLY A 291 -14.35 3.22 -1.39
CA GLY A 291 -15.65 2.64 -1.14
C GLY A 291 -15.50 1.16 -0.84
N ARG A 292 -16.10 0.70 0.26
CA ARG A 292 -16.61 -0.67 0.32
C ARG A 292 -17.22 -0.93 -1.06
N ASN A 293 -16.75 -1.96 -1.77
CA ASN A 293 -17.27 -2.31 -3.10
C ASN A 293 -18.81 -2.34 -3.13
N GLU A 294 -19.43 -2.64 -1.98
CA GLU A 294 -20.86 -2.56 -1.71
C GLU A 294 -21.52 -1.18 -1.97
N ASN A 295 -20.87 -0.07 -1.64
CA ASN A 295 -21.42 1.28 -1.85
C ASN A 295 -21.27 1.75 -3.30
N ILE A 296 -20.22 1.30 -3.99
CA ILE A 296 -20.01 1.54 -5.43
C ILE A 296 -21.11 0.85 -6.25
N LEU A 297 -21.57 -0.33 -5.83
CA LEU A 297 -22.67 -1.06 -6.47
C LEU A 297 -24.05 -0.42 -6.27
N LYS A 298 -24.27 0.32 -5.16
CA LYS A 298 -25.54 1.03 -4.91
C LYS A 298 -25.68 2.30 -5.75
N GLY A 299 -24.56 2.90 -6.18
CA GLY A 299 -24.54 4.11 -7.01
C GLY A 299 -24.68 3.88 -8.52
N MET A 300 -24.54 2.64 -9.00
CA MET A 300 -24.67 2.31 -10.44
C MET A 300 -26.12 2.07 -10.89
N GLY A 301 -27.10 2.18 -9.99
CA GLY A 301 -28.53 2.13 -10.31
C GLY A 301 -29.07 3.46 -10.83
N GLY A 302 -28.47 4.00 -11.89
CA GLY A 302 -28.98 5.18 -12.58
C GLY A 302 -30.32 4.88 -13.27
N ALA A 303 -31.31 5.74 -13.02
CA ALA A 303 -32.66 5.68 -13.60
C ALA A 303 -32.61 5.61 -15.13
N GLY A 304 -32.98 4.46 -15.68
CA GLY A 304 -33.07 4.23 -17.12
C GLY A 304 -34.50 4.45 -17.63
N ASN A 305 -34.63 5.41 -18.55
CA ASN A 305 -35.83 5.70 -19.32
C ASN A 305 -36.46 4.44 -19.95
N THR A 306 -37.78 4.38 -19.86
CA THR A 306 -38.69 3.42 -20.49
C THR A 306 -38.84 3.64 -21.99
N VAL A 307 -38.51 2.65 -22.83
CA VAL A 307 -39.17 2.39 -24.14
C VAL A 307 -38.97 0.90 -24.54
N PRO A 308 -39.74 0.30 -25.46
CA PRO A 308 -40.68 -0.75 -25.14
C PRO A 308 -40.29 -2.15 -25.65
N ARG A 309 -40.98 -3.12 -25.06
CA ARG A 309 -40.90 -4.57 -25.24
C ARG A 309 -41.30 -5.00 -26.66
N SER A 310 -40.38 -5.62 -27.41
CA SER A 310 -40.69 -6.42 -28.59
C SER A 310 -40.59 -7.91 -28.27
N THR A 311 -41.70 -8.60 -28.43
CA THR A 311 -41.90 -10.05 -28.31
C THR A 311 -41.22 -10.82 -29.44
N SER A 312 -40.39 -11.81 -29.10
CA SER A 312 -40.30 -13.06 -29.84
C SER A 312 -39.78 -14.17 -28.94
N GLN A 313 -40.50 -15.29 -29.00
CA GLN A 313 -40.30 -16.50 -28.22
C GLN A 313 -39.25 -17.38 -28.92
N GLN A 314 -38.34 -17.99 -28.15
CA GLN A 314 -37.85 -19.35 -28.39
C GLN A 314 -37.13 -19.86 -27.13
N ALA A 315 -37.64 -20.96 -26.58
CA ALA A 315 -37.09 -21.62 -25.40
C ALA A 315 -36.15 -22.77 -25.80
N PRO A 316 -34.96 -22.89 -25.20
CA PRO A 316 -34.20 -24.14 -25.17
C PRO A 316 -34.26 -24.83 -23.80
N LYS A 317 -34.16 -26.16 -23.85
CA LYS A 317 -34.32 -27.18 -22.78
C LYS A 317 -33.42 -26.98 -21.54
N PRO A 318 -33.78 -27.56 -20.37
CA PRO A 318 -33.05 -27.36 -19.12
C PRO A 318 -31.74 -28.15 -19.07
N LEU A 319 -30.67 -27.48 -18.64
CA LEU A 319 -29.41 -28.09 -18.17
C LEU A 319 -29.40 -28.13 -16.63
N PRO A 320 -28.66 -29.07 -16.01
CA PRO A 320 -28.74 -29.35 -14.57
C PRO A 320 -28.30 -28.16 -13.69
N PRO A 321 -28.79 -28.07 -12.44
CA PRO A 321 -28.61 -26.87 -11.62
C PRO A 321 -27.14 -26.69 -11.17
N PRO A 322 -26.60 -25.45 -11.21
CA PRO A 322 -25.26 -25.17 -10.70
C PRO A 322 -25.27 -25.10 -9.17
N SER A 323 -24.39 -25.87 -8.53
CA SER A 323 -24.36 -26.10 -7.08
C SER A 323 -23.64 -25.04 -6.24
N THR A 324 -23.33 -23.85 -6.77
CA THR A 324 -22.80 -22.74 -5.92
C THR A 324 -23.23 -21.35 -6.43
N PRO A 325 -23.43 -20.37 -5.52
CA PRO A 325 -23.76 -18.98 -5.87
C PRO A 325 -22.76 -18.33 -6.82
N ASN A 326 -21.48 -18.67 -6.71
CA ASN A 326 -20.41 -18.09 -7.54
C ASN A 326 -20.45 -18.60 -8.98
N ALA A 327 -20.86 -19.85 -9.21
CA ALA A 327 -21.05 -20.39 -10.55
C ALA A 327 -22.18 -19.66 -11.32
N GLN A 328 -23.21 -19.20 -10.60
CA GLN A 328 -24.31 -18.43 -11.20
C GLN A 328 -23.88 -17.01 -11.61
N VAL A 329 -22.98 -16.38 -10.84
CA VAL A 329 -22.43 -15.06 -11.16
C VAL A 329 -21.55 -15.13 -12.42
N LEU A 330 -20.69 -16.15 -12.53
CA LEU A 330 -19.85 -16.39 -13.71
C LEU A 330 -20.67 -16.64 -14.98
N GLN A 331 -21.77 -17.40 -14.89
CA GLN A 331 -22.67 -17.62 -16.02
C GLN A 331 -23.43 -16.35 -16.44
N ARG A 332 -23.78 -15.47 -15.49
CA ARG A 332 -24.41 -14.18 -15.82
C ARG A 332 -23.42 -13.24 -16.52
N MET A 333 -22.15 -13.22 -16.10
CA MET A 333 -21.11 -12.43 -16.77
C MET A 333 -20.84 -12.91 -18.21
N GLN A 334 -20.78 -14.22 -18.44
CA GLN A 334 -20.58 -14.78 -19.79
C GLN A 334 -21.74 -14.49 -20.74
N ARG A 335 -22.97 -14.31 -20.23
CA ARG A 335 -24.15 -13.97 -21.05
C ARG A 335 -24.23 -12.48 -21.43
N GLN A 336 -23.44 -11.62 -20.81
CA GLN A 336 -23.44 -10.17 -21.05
C GLN A 336 -22.27 -9.69 -21.93
N MET A 337 -21.38 -10.58 -22.37
CA MET A 337 -20.34 -10.24 -23.33
C MET A 337 -20.91 -10.24 -24.77
N PRO A 338 -20.76 -9.15 -25.55
CA PRO A 338 -21.03 -9.18 -26.99
C PRO A 338 -20.11 -10.21 -27.67
N GLN A 339 -20.66 -11.07 -28.53
CA GLN A 339 -19.86 -11.96 -29.36
C GLN A 339 -18.92 -11.14 -30.25
N ALA A 340 -17.62 -11.46 -30.23
CA ALA A 340 -16.63 -10.84 -31.10
C ALA A 340 -16.90 -11.20 -32.56
N VAL A 341 -17.05 -10.18 -33.40
CA VAL A 341 -17.18 -10.29 -34.86
C VAL A 341 -15.85 -10.78 -35.45
N PRO A 342 -15.81 -11.78 -36.36
CA PRO A 342 -14.57 -12.22 -36.98
C PRO A 342 -14.00 -11.12 -37.91
N ARG A 343 -12.69 -10.84 -37.80
CA ARG A 343 -11.97 -9.90 -38.69
C ARG A 343 -11.72 -10.55 -40.06
N PRO A 344 -11.85 -9.82 -41.19
CA PRO A 344 -11.43 -10.31 -42.50
C PRO A 344 -9.90 -10.42 -42.57
N THR A 345 -9.40 -11.52 -43.12
CA THR A 345 -7.99 -11.72 -43.47
C THR A 345 -7.66 -10.93 -44.74
N GLY A 346 -6.89 -9.85 -44.60
CA GLY A 346 -6.32 -9.09 -45.72
C GLY A 346 -4.88 -8.68 -45.40
N SER A 347 -3.94 -9.14 -46.21
CA SER A 347 -2.51 -8.87 -46.14
C SER A 347 -2.18 -7.41 -46.50
N ALA A 348 -1.44 -6.71 -45.64
CA ALA A 348 -0.88 -5.39 -45.95
C ALA A 348 0.65 -5.47 -46.20
N PRO A 349 1.22 -4.61 -47.07
CA PRO A 349 2.59 -4.76 -47.58
C PRO A 349 3.66 -4.15 -46.66
N ARG A 350 4.86 -4.74 -46.68
CA ARG A 350 6.08 -4.26 -46.01
C ARG A 350 6.68 -3.03 -46.72
N PRO A 351 7.19 -2.03 -45.98
CA PRO A 351 8.20 -1.10 -46.51
C PRO A 351 9.60 -1.72 -46.46
N SER A 352 10.35 -1.48 -47.52
CA SER A 352 11.72 -1.90 -47.81
C SER A 352 12.78 -1.25 -46.90
N SER A 353 13.64 -2.07 -46.30
CA SER A 353 14.88 -1.65 -45.63
C SER A 353 16.05 -1.64 -46.61
N HIS A 354 16.81 -0.54 -46.67
CA HIS A 354 18.10 -0.50 -47.37
C HIS A 354 19.12 -1.42 -46.71
N GLN A 355 19.77 -2.23 -47.56
CA GLN A 355 20.89 -3.12 -47.25
C GLN A 355 22.20 -2.36 -47.11
N VAL A 356 23.00 -2.74 -46.11
CA VAL A 356 24.46 -2.79 -46.20
C VAL A 356 24.92 -4.14 -45.63
N SER A 357 25.88 -4.78 -46.29
CA SER A 357 26.50 -6.09 -46.01
C SER A 357 28.00 -6.00 -46.40
N PRO A 358 28.89 -6.99 -46.13
CA PRO A 358 29.02 -7.90 -44.97
C PRO A 358 30.49 -8.23 -44.51
N GLY A 359 30.62 -8.81 -43.29
CA GLY A 359 31.57 -9.91 -42.96
C GLY A 359 32.76 -9.66 -42.01
N PRO A 360 33.40 -10.68 -41.36
CA PRO A 360 32.99 -12.09 -41.17
C PRO A 360 33.14 -12.69 -39.72
N ARG A 361 32.34 -13.77 -39.46
CA ARG A 361 32.54 -15.01 -38.63
C ARG A 361 33.17 -14.93 -37.21
N ARG A 362 32.84 -15.73 -36.20
CA ARG A 362 31.87 -16.80 -35.83
C ARG A 362 32.25 -17.16 -34.38
N THR A 363 31.31 -17.33 -33.46
CA THR A 363 31.31 -18.43 -32.46
C THR A 363 29.91 -18.60 -31.86
N SER A 364 29.66 -19.81 -31.42
CA SER A 364 28.40 -20.52 -31.22
C SER A 364 27.53 -20.07 -30.04
N SER A 365 26.23 -19.98 -30.28
CA SER A 365 25.15 -19.97 -29.28
C SER A 365 24.85 -21.40 -28.75
N PRO A 366 24.68 -21.62 -27.44
CA PRO A 366 24.19 -22.90 -26.94
C PRO A 366 22.67 -23.03 -27.10
N LYS A 367 22.25 -24.24 -27.46
CA LYS A 367 20.86 -24.66 -27.67
C LYS A 367 20.06 -24.60 -26.37
N ARG A 368 18.80 -24.15 -26.48
CA ARG A 368 17.77 -24.30 -25.44
C ARG A 368 17.59 -25.77 -25.06
N MET A 369 17.80 -26.09 -23.79
CA MET A 369 17.41 -27.38 -23.18
C MET A 369 15.89 -27.42 -22.99
N GLY A 370 15.25 -28.47 -23.52
CA GLY A 370 13.83 -28.76 -23.30
C GLY A 370 13.55 -29.22 -21.87
N ALA A 371 12.31 -29.01 -21.42
CA ALA A 371 11.85 -29.20 -20.04
C ALA A 371 12.13 -30.59 -19.42
N GLY A 372 12.35 -31.64 -20.24
CA GLY A 372 12.73 -32.97 -19.75
C GLY A 372 14.15 -33.06 -19.15
N ALA A 373 15.08 -32.19 -19.58
CA ALA A 373 16.46 -32.22 -19.08
C ALA A 373 16.62 -31.58 -17.69
N TRP A 374 15.71 -30.68 -17.31
CA TRP A 374 15.67 -30.08 -15.96
C TRP A 374 15.25 -31.08 -14.88
N ILE A 375 14.35 -32.00 -15.21
CA ILE A 375 13.87 -33.02 -14.27
C ILE A 375 14.97 -34.06 -13.99
N ALA A 376 15.73 -34.46 -15.01
CA ALA A 376 16.86 -35.37 -14.83
C ALA A 376 17.99 -34.75 -13.97
N LEU A 377 18.24 -33.44 -14.10
CA LEU A 377 19.28 -32.74 -13.34
C LEU A 377 18.89 -32.57 -11.86
N ILE A 378 17.60 -32.34 -11.56
CA ILE A 378 17.07 -32.27 -10.19
C ILE A 378 17.11 -33.65 -9.51
N VAL A 379 16.76 -34.72 -10.23
CA VAL A 379 16.82 -36.09 -9.69
C VAL A 379 18.27 -36.53 -9.45
N PHE A 380 19.21 -36.18 -10.32
CA PHE A 380 20.62 -36.51 -10.13
C PHE A 380 21.24 -35.77 -8.94
N VAL A 381 20.93 -34.48 -8.75
CA VAL A 381 21.40 -33.69 -7.60
C VAL A 381 20.82 -34.21 -6.27
N LEU A 382 19.56 -34.67 -6.26
CA LEU A 382 18.94 -35.26 -5.07
C LEU A 382 19.51 -36.64 -4.73
N ILE A 383 19.97 -37.42 -5.71
CA ILE A 383 20.61 -38.72 -5.49
C ILE A 383 22.05 -38.53 -4.96
N VAL A 384 22.80 -37.57 -5.51
CA VAL A 384 24.18 -37.27 -5.06
C VAL A 384 24.18 -36.68 -3.64
N LEU A 385 23.23 -35.80 -3.30
CA LEU A 385 23.11 -35.25 -1.94
C LEU A 385 22.68 -36.31 -0.90
N ARG A 386 22.02 -37.39 -1.32
CA ARG A 386 21.69 -38.53 -0.44
C ARG A 386 22.86 -39.49 -0.23
N TRP A 387 23.87 -39.46 -1.09
CA TRP A 387 25.09 -40.28 -0.94
C TRP A 387 26.21 -39.58 -0.17
N CYS A 388 26.16 -38.24 -0.04
CA CYS A 388 27.11 -37.47 0.78
C CYS A 388 26.65 -37.23 2.23
N ALA A 389 25.54 -37.84 2.66
CA ALA A 389 24.99 -37.73 4.02
C ALA A 389 24.78 -39.11 4.67
N GLY A 390 25.64 -40.08 4.32
CA GLY A 390 25.79 -41.36 5.01
C GLY A 390 27.01 -41.36 5.90
#